data_AF-A0A7W7GM52-F1
#
_entry.id   AF-A0A7W7GM52-F1
#
_cell.length_a   1.000
_cell.length_b   1.000
_cell.length_c   1.000
_cell.angle_alpha   90.00
_cell.angle_beta   90.00
_cell.angle_gamma   90.00
#
_symmetry.space_group_name_H-M   'P 1'
#
loop_
_entity.id
_entity.type
_entity.pdbx_description
1 polymer ?
#
loop_
_entity_poly.entity_id
_entity_poly.type
_entity_poly.pdbx_seq_one_letter_code
_entity_poly.pdbx_strand_id
1 'polypeptide(L)'
;MTGQRAATSKWDAGLPAEAGVPLVSVLIERIADQHGLRTLTIKGPAAALQGLRPRRDSMDVDVLPHPDDLDALLAAMGQHGWRPVPADDRLGIFPLHAVTMIHDSWPCTVDVHRWYPGMARDGRQAFDALWPAVDRVELAHTPVRVPSPAHHRVLLLLTALREPWQHRHDTLLTSVELRWRSQREERRETFAAAEAMGALPALRPFFERTQPDDEPTPDWDAYGTPPREWLLITHTEHPGTLRLAQLVHAPWRLKVRMALAAVAPSADGLAYSAPSLSAEASPAEIRRARLNRLKKKLSQPRATFAEYRRLRRELRSHGYRS
;
A
#
# COMPACT_ATOMS: atom_id res chain seq x y z
N MET A 1 -42.57 -5.16 -8.12
CA MET A 1 -41.23 -5.80 -8.18
C MET A 1 -40.47 -5.19 -9.35
N THR A 2 -39.78 -4.08 -9.10
CA THR A 2 -38.93 -3.40 -10.08
C THR A 2 -37.53 -3.42 -9.52
N GLY A 3 -36.79 -4.47 -9.88
CA GLY A 3 -35.41 -4.67 -9.49
C GLY A 3 -34.53 -3.61 -10.12
N GLN A 4 -34.16 -2.62 -9.32
CA GLN A 4 -33.18 -1.62 -9.66
C GLN A 4 -31.83 -2.32 -9.82
N ARG A 5 -31.37 -2.46 -11.07
CA ARG A 5 -30.04 -2.97 -11.42
C ARG A 5 -29.00 -2.23 -10.59
N ALA A 6 -28.29 -2.97 -9.73
CA ALA A 6 -27.11 -2.49 -9.05
C ALA A 6 -26.08 -2.03 -10.09
N ALA A 7 -25.45 -0.90 -9.82
CA ALA A 7 -24.47 -0.27 -10.69
C ALA A 7 -23.37 -1.28 -11.07
N THR A 8 -23.18 -1.45 -12.37
CA THR A 8 -22.13 -2.26 -12.99
C THR A 8 -20.76 -1.84 -12.46
N SER A 9 -19.99 -2.82 -11.97
CA SER A 9 -18.55 -2.68 -11.71
C SER A 9 -17.87 -2.04 -12.93
N LYS A 10 -16.91 -1.14 -12.70
CA LYS A 10 -16.27 -0.31 -13.74
C LYS A 10 -15.46 -1.11 -14.78
N TRP A 11 -15.36 -2.44 -14.64
CA TRP A 11 -14.57 -3.32 -15.49
C TRP A 11 -15.38 -4.59 -15.78
N ASP A 12 -16.17 -4.56 -16.86
CA ASP A 12 -17.06 -5.65 -17.28
C ASP A 12 -16.26 -6.71 -18.05
N ALA A 13 -15.24 -7.29 -17.38
CA ALA A 13 -14.27 -8.21 -17.98
C ALA A 13 -14.84 -9.63 -18.24
N GLY A 14 -16.14 -9.85 -18.02
CA GLY A 14 -16.79 -11.16 -18.16
C GLY A 14 -16.37 -12.22 -17.12
N LEU A 15 -15.39 -11.92 -16.27
CA LEU A 15 -14.86 -12.78 -15.21
C LEU A 15 -15.18 -12.20 -13.81
N PRO A 16 -15.71 -12.97 -12.86
CA PRO A 16 -15.86 -12.54 -11.48
C PRO A 16 -14.50 -12.23 -10.82
N ALA A 17 -14.42 -11.19 -9.98
CA ALA A 17 -13.18 -10.81 -9.28
C ALA A 17 -12.64 -11.94 -8.37
N GLU A 18 -13.53 -12.72 -7.75
CA GLU A 18 -13.20 -13.89 -6.93
C GLU A 18 -12.40 -14.95 -7.69
N ALA A 19 -12.63 -15.09 -8.99
CA ALA A 19 -11.87 -15.96 -9.89
C ALA A 19 -10.65 -15.22 -10.46
N GLY A 20 -10.80 -13.93 -10.77
CA GLY A 20 -9.75 -13.09 -11.35
C GLY A 20 -8.52 -12.95 -10.46
N VAL A 21 -8.69 -12.68 -9.17
CA VAL A 21 -7.56 -12.45 -8.25
C VAL A 21 -6.63 -13.66 -8.15
N PRO A 22 -7.10 -14.89 -7.86
CA PRO A 22 -6.23 -16.08 -7.86
C PRO A 22 -5.56 -16.34 -9.21
N LEU A 23 -6.28 -16.19 -10.33
CA LEU A 23 -5.73 -16.39 -11.66
C LEU A 23 -4.64 -15.38 -12.01
N VAL A 24 -4.84 -14.11 -11.66
CA VAL A 24 -3.83 -13.06 -11.87
C VAL A 24 -2.60 -13.30 -10.99
N SER A 25 -2.75 -13.71 -9.73
CA SER A 25 -1.62 -14.09 -8.89
C SER A 25 -0.76 -15.19 -9.54
N VAL A 26 -1.40 -16.20 -10.14
CA VAL A 26 -0.70 -17.25 -10.89
C VAL A 26 -0.05 -16.71 -12.16
N LEU A 27 -0.73 -15.82 -12.90
CA LEU A 27 -0.17 -15.19 -14.09
C LEU A 27 1.10 -14.41 -13.76
N ILE A 28 1.10 -13.60 -12.69
CA ILE A 28 2.27 -12.83 -12.29
C ILE A 28 3.40 -13.74 -11.81
N GLU A 29 3.10 -14.79 -11.05
CA GLU A 29 4.10 -15.80 -10.66
C GLU A 29 4.77 -16.44 -11.89
N ARG A 30 3.99 -16.79 -12.92
CA ARG A 30 4.52 -17.35 -14.17
C ARG A 30 5.36 -16.37 -14.96
N ILE A 31 4.93 -15.10 -15.04
CA ILE A 31 5.72 -14.03 -15.68
C ILE A 31 7.05 -13.87 -14.94
N ALA A 32 7.03 -13.83 -13.60
CA ALA A 32 8.24 -13.72 -12.79
C ALA A 32 9.19 -14.91 -13.04
N ASP A 33 8.67 -16.14 -13.01
CA ASP A 33 9.46 -17.36 -13.25
C ASP A 33 10.09 -17.41 -14.65
N GLN A 34 9.35 -17.04 -15.69
CA GLN A 34 9.85 -17.00 -17.07
C GLN A 34 11.02 -16.03 -17.24
N HIS A 35 11.07 -14.98 -16.43
CA HIS A 35 12.10 -13.94 -16.48
C HIS A 35 13.15 -14.09 -15.36
N GLY A 36 13.07 -15.13 -14.52
CA GLY A 36 13.98 -15.33 -13.39
C GLY A 36 13.89 -14.26 -12.30
N LEU A 37 12.73 -13.61 -12.16
CA LEU A 37 12.50 -12.50 -11.23
C LEU A 37 12.08 -13.03 -9.85
N ARG A 38 12.50 -12.34 -8.79
CA ARG A 38 12.13 -12.68 -7.41
C ARG A 38 10.92 -11.85 -7.01
N THR A 39 9.78 -12.52 -6.84
CA THR A 39 8.52 -11.88 -6.49
C THR A 39 7.76 -12.67 -5.43
N LEU A 40 7.05 -11.95 -4.56
CA LEU A 40 6.15 -12.54 -3.57
C LEU A 40 4.75 -11.99 -3.75
N THR A 41 3.77 -12.88 -3.85
CA THR A 41 2.36 -12.49 -3.69
C THR A 41 2.09 -12.25 -2.22
N ILE A 42 1.52 -11.09 -1.90
CA ILE A 42 1.21 -10.71 -0.52
C ILE A 42 -0.27 -10.38 -0.37
N LYS A 43 -0.73 -10.32 0.88
CA LYS A 43 -2.11 -10.12 1.30
C LYS A 43 -3.08 -11.07 0.58
N GLY A 44 -4.13 -10.51 -0.03
CA GLY A 44 -5.12 -11.22 -0.84
C GLY A 44 -5.68 -12.53 -0.24
N PRO A 45 -6.07 -13.47 -1.11
CA PRO A 45 -6.47 -14.82 -0.75
C PRO A 45 -5.31 -15.65 -0.14
N ALA A 46 -4.06 -15.35 -0.48
CA ALA A 46 -2.88 -16.02 0.06
C ALA A 46 -2.83 -15.97 1.60
N ALA A 47 -3.06 -14.79 2.18
CA ALA A 47 -3.13 -14.61 3.63
C ALA A 47 -4.25 -15.45 4.28
N ALA A 48 -5.37 -15.63 3.60
CA ALA A 48 -6.47 -16.46 4.11
C ALA A 48 -6.13 -17.95 4.04
N LEU A 49 -5.44 -18.40 2.99
CA LEU A 49 -4.96 -19.77 2.84
C LEU A 49 -3.91 -20.14 3.89
N GLN A 50 -3.07 -19.19 4.31
CA GLN A 50 -2.14 -19.37 5.44
C GLN A 50 -2.82 -19.26 6.82
N GLY A 51 -4.15 -19.08 6.87
CA GLY A 51 -4.88 -18.96 8.14
C GLY A 51 -4.58 -17.68 8.93
N LEU A 52 -4.06 -16.63 8.28
CA LEU A 52 -3.70 -15.36 8.92
C LEU A 52 -4.89 -14.43 9.09
N ARG A 53 -5.97 -14.64 8.33
CA ARG A 53 -7.23 -13.91 8.43
C ARG A 53 -8.39 -14.68 7.78
N PRO A 54 -9.65 -14.35 8.10
CA PRO A 54 -10.81 -14.90 7.38
C PRO A 54 -10.76 -14.60 5.87
N ARG A 55 -11.41 -15.45 5.07
CA ARG A 55 -11.59 -15.18 3.64
C ARG A 55 -12.37 -13.87 3.45
N ARG A 56 -11.89 -13.07 2.50
CA ARG A 56 -12.48 -11.78 2.11
C ARG A 56 -12.26 -11.59 0.62
N ASP A 57 -13.25 -11.01 -0.05
CA ASP A 57 -13.11 -10.62 -1.44
C ASP A 57 -12.01 -9.55 -1.55
N SER A 58 -11.00 -9.83 -2.38
CA SER A 58 -10.01 -8.84 -2.81
C SER A 58 -10.39 -8.36 -4.20
N MET A 59 -10.15 -7.07 -4.47
CA MET A 59 -10.32 -6.49 -5.81
C MET A 59 -8.98 -6.25 -6.51
N ASP A 60 -7.90 -6.59 -5.82
CA ASP A 60 -6.52 -6.33 -6.16
C ASP A 60 -5.65 -7.54 -5.82
N VAL A 61 -4.54 -7.69 -6.56
CA VAL A 61 -3.43 -8.58 -6.25
C VAL A 61 -2.25 -7.70 -5.82
N ASP A 62 -1.75 -7.90 -4.61
CA ASP A 62 -0.52 -7.24 -4.16
C ASP A 62 0.69 -8.12 -4.46
N VAL A 63 1.70 -7.54 -5.11
CA VAL A 63 2.96 -8.22 -5.43
C VAL A 63 4.12 -7.38 -4.92
N LEU A 64 5.06 -8.02 -4.22
CA LEU A 64 6.31 -7.40 -3.80
C LEU A 64 7.46 -8.07 -4.56
N PRO A 65 8.01 -7.44 -5.62
CA PRO A 65 9.26 -7.85 -6.24
C PRO A 65 10.48 -7.47 -5.38
N HIS A 66 11.61 -8.14 -5.62
CA HIS A 66 12.90 -7.61 -5.22
C HIS A 66 13.12 -6.23 -5.90
N PRO A 67 13.71 -5.23 -5.23
CA PRO A 67 13.84 -3.89 -5.79
C PRO A 67 14.52 -3.81 -7.17
N ASP A 68 15.52 -4.66 -7.43
CA ASP A 68 16.17 -4.75 -8.76
C ASP A 68 15.28 -5.33 -9.86
N ASP A 69 14.31 -6.14 -9.47
CA ASP A 69 13.47 -6.89 -10.40
C ASP A 69 12.20 -6.10 -10.75
N LEU A 70 11.96 -4.97 -10.07
CA LEU A 70 10.76 -4.14 -10.23
C LEU A 70 10.56 -3.68 -11.67
N ASP A 71 11.56 -3.02 -12.27
CA ASP A 71 11.41 -2.46 -13.61
C ASP A 71 11.29 -3.58 -14.66
N ALA A 72 12.01 -4.69 -14.46
CA ALA A 72 11.90 -5.87 -15.30
C ALA A 72 10.51 -6.52 -15.21
N LEU A 73 9.94 -6.63 -14.00
CA LEU A 73 8.59 -7.14 -13.79
C LEU A 73 7.54 -6.25 -14.46
N LEU A 74 7.63 -4.93 -14.27
CA LEU A 74 6.71 -3.98 -14.90
C LEU A 74 6.78 -4.05 -16.43
N ALA A 75 7.98 -4.18 -16.99
CA ALA A 75 8.17 -4.35 -18.43
C ALA A 75 7.59 -5.67 -18.95
N ALA A 76 7.83 -6.78 -18.24
CA ALA A 76 7.28 -8.10 -18.59
C ALA A 76 5.75 -8.10 -18.51
N MET A 77 5.16 -7.55 -17.44
CA MET A 77 3.71 -7.34 -17.35
C MET A 77 3.18 -6.50 -18.53
N GLY A 78 3.92 -5.47 -18.94
CA GLY A 78 3.59 -4.63 -20.10
C GLY A 78 3.51 -5.41 -21.42
N GLN A 79 4.39 -6.39 -21.62
CA GLN A 79 4.33 -7.29 -22.79
C GLN A 79 3.06 -8.14 -22.81
N HIS A 80 2.43 -8.35 -21.66
CA HIS A 80 1.16 -9.05 -21.49
C HIS A 80 -0.05 -8.08 -21.40
N GLY A 81 0.09 -6.84 -21.87
CA GLY A 81 -1.02 -5.89 -21.99
C GLY A 81 -1.38 -5.14 -20.70
N TRP A 82 -0.64 -5.35 -19.60
CA TRP A 82 -0.83 -4.56 -18.38
C TRP A 82 -0.26 -3.16 -18.54
N ARG A 83 -0.95 -2.16 -18.02
CA ARG A 83 -0.53 -0.76 -18.08
C ARG A 83 -0.60 -0.10 -16.70
N PRO A 84 0.35 0.77 -16.34
CA PRO A 84 0.28 1.49 -15.07
C PRO A 84 -0.91 2.45 -15.09
N VAL A 85 -1.60 2.56 -13.95
CA VAL A 85 -2.54 3.65 -13.70
C VAL A 85 -1.73 4.95 -13.65
N PRO A 86 -2.11 5.99 -14.43
CA PRO A 86 -1.43 7.28 -14.36
C PRO A 86 -1.46 7.84 -12.93
N ALA A 87 -0.28 8.08 -12.35
CA ALA A 87 -0.15 8.62 -11.01
C ALA A 87 0.32 10.09 -11.02
N ASP A 88 -0.19 10.89 -10.08
CA ASP A 88 0.18 12.29 -9.90
C ASP A 88 1.39 12.43 -8.95
N ASP A 89 2.53 11.80 -9.28
CA ASP A 89 3.80 11.86 -8.52
C ASP A 89 4.91 12.66 -9.24
N ARG A 90 4.51 13.67 -10.03
CA ARG A 90 5.44 14.44 -10.88
C ARG A 90 6.52 15.22 -10.13
N LEU A 91 6.44 15.25 -8.81
CA LEU A 91 7.34 16.03 -7.97
C LEU A 91 8.30 15.12 -7.19
N GLY A 92 8.03 13.81 -7.09
CA GLY A 92 8.87 12.85 -6.39
C GLY A 92 9.11 13.17 -4.92
N ILE A 93 8.30 14.06 -4.32
CA ILE A 93 8.51 14.54 -2.94
C ILE A 93 8.06 13.45 -1.94
N PHE A 94 7.13 12.59 -2.35
CA PHE A 94 6.71 11.40 -1.59
C PHE A 94 6.64 10.23 -2.55
N PRO A 95 7.62 9.32 -2.53
CA PRO A 95 7.66 8.21 -3.46
C PRO A 95 6.43 7.33 -3.28
N LEU A 96 5.75 7.04 -4.38
CA LEU A 96 4.70 6.02 -4.41
C LEU A 96 5.27 4.68 -3.93
N HIS A 97 4.58 4.03 -3.00
CA HIS A 97 5.01 2.73 -2.47
C HIS A 97 4.67 1.58 -3.42
N ALA A 98 3.76 1.78 -4.37
CA ALA A 98 3.38 0.78 -5.37
C ALA A 98 3.07 1.43 -6.73
N VAL A 99 3.13 0.62 -7.77
CA VAL A 99 2.61 0.90 -9.11
C VAL A 99 1.38 0.03 -9.30
N THR A 100 0.20 0.64 -9.38
CA THR A 100 -1.03 -0.08 -9.74
C THR A 100 -1.04 -0.33 -11.24
N MET A 101 -1.14 -1.59 -11.64
CA MET A 101 -1.25 -2.06 -13.01
C MET A 101 -2.69 -2.48 -13.28
N ILE A 102 -3.20 -2.12 -14.46
CA ILE A 102 -4.55 -2.46 -14.93
C ILE A 102 -4.48 -3.13 -16.29
N HIS A 103 -5.50 -3.93 -16.60
CA HIS A 103 -5.66 -4.59 -17.88
C HIS A 103 -7.15 -4.64 -18.23
N ASP A 104 -7.51 -4.30 -19.47
CA ASP A 104 -8.91 -4.07 -19.86
C ASP A 104 -9.76 -5.36 -19.81
N SER A 105 -9.13 -6.53 -20.00
CA SER A 105 -9.77 -7.86 -19.92
C SER A 105 -9.73 -8.52 -18.54
N TRP A 106 -9.24 -7.87 -17.48
CA TRP A 106 -9.20 -8.46 -16.13
C TRP A 106 -10.05 -7.65 -15.14
N PRO A 107 -10.78 -8.32 -14.21
CA PRO A 107 -11.69 -7.65 -13.29
C PRO A 107 -10.99 -7.07 -12.04
N CYS A 108 -9.68 -7.23 -11.92
CA CYS A 108 -8.88 -6.80 -10.78
C CYS A 108 -7.64 -6.03 -11.21
N THR A 109 -7.07 -5.28 -10.28
CA THR A 109 -5.81 -4.55 -10.46
C THR A 109 -4.64 -5.31 -9.84
N VAL A 110 -3.42 -5.00 -10.23
CA VAL A 110 -2.20 -5.52 -9.59
C VAL A 110 -1.41 -4.38 -8.99
N ASP A 111 -1.25 -4.36 -7.67
CA ASP A 111 -0.40 -3.40 -6.99
C ASP A 111 1.02 -3.98 -6.85
N VAL A 112 1.94 -3.49 -7.68
CA VAL A 112 3.36 -3.87 -7.65
C VAL A 112 4.11 -2.94 -6.70
N HIS A 113 4.42 -3.43 -5.50
CA HIS A 113 5.05 -2.66 -4.43
C HIS A 113 6.53 -2.43 -4.70
N ARG A 114 6.97 -1.17 -4.66
CA ARG A 114 8.39 -0.79 -4.71
C ARG A 114 9.10 -1.05 -3.39
N TRP A 115 8.35 -0.85 -2.31
CA TRP A 115 8.72 -1.05 -0.93
C TRP A 115 7.42 -1.12 -0.13
N TYR A 116 7.48 -1.64 1.09
CA TYR A 116 6.30 -1.75 1.94
C TYR A 116 6.36 -0.77 3.11
N PRO A 117 5.34 0.09 3.30
CA PRO A 117 5.33 1.07 4.38
C PRO A 117 5.53 0.47 5.77
N GLY A 118 6.50 1.04 6.49
CA GLY A 118 6.84 0.67 7.87
C GLY A 118 7.96 -0.34 8.02
N MET A 119 8.48 -0.92 6.92
CA MET A 119 9.71 -1.71 6.94
C MET A 119 10.97 -0.83 6.88
N ALA A 120 12.15 -1.45 6.97
CA ALA A 120 13.43 -0.79 6.74
C ALA A 120 13.44 0.01 5.43
N ARG A 121 14.16 1.14 5.44
CA ARG A 121 14.23 2.05 4.30
C ARG A 121 14.98 1.44 3.11
N ASP A 122 15.95 0.57 3.37
CA ASP A 122 16.60 -0.20 2.33
C ASP A 122 15.66 -1.35 1.91
N GLY A 123 14.97 -1.15 0.79
CA GLY A 123 14.07 -2.15 0.22
C GLY A 123 14.77 -3.47 -0.12
N ARG A 124 16.09 -3.46 -0.38
CA ARG A 124 16.86 -4.69 -0.64
C ARG A 124 16.98 -5.50 0.63
N GLN A 125 17.48 -4.87 1.69
CA GLN A 125 17.59 -5.49 3.00
C GLN A 125 16.25 -6.04 3.49
N ALA A 126 15.17 -5.26 3.34
CA ALA A 126 13.84 -5.71 3.75
C ALA A 126 13.31 -6.88 2.91
N PHE A 127 13.58 -6.92 1.61
CA PHE A 127 13.21 -8.05 0.76
C PHE A 127 14.09 -9.29 1.02
N ASP A 128 15.39 -9.09 1.22
CA ASP A 128 16.34 -10.17 1.51
C ASP A 128 16.07 -10.82 2.87
N ALA A 129 15.38 -10.15 3.79
CA ALA A 129 14.83 -10.75 5.00
C ALA A 129 13.61 -11.65 4.70
N LEU A 130 12.81 -11.32 3.68
CA LEU A 130 11.63 -12.08 3.26
C LEU A 130 11.98 -13.31 2.41
N TRP A 131 12.96 -13.18 1.52
CA TRP A 131 13.23 -14.16 0.46
C TRP A 131 13.72 -15.55 0.93
N PRO A 132 14.53 -15.67 1.98
CA PRO A 132 14.86 -16.97 2.55
C PRO A 132 13.66 -17.65 3.22
N ALA A 133 12.68 -16.87 3.67
CA ALA A 133 11.50 -17.33 4.39
C ALA A 133 10.25 -17.35 3.48
N VAL A 134 10.37 -18.02 2.33
CA VAL A 134 9.29 -18.18 1.36
C VAL A 134 8.49 -19.44 1.63
N ASP A 135 7.17 -19.30 1.53
CA ASP A 135 6.20 -20.37 1.57
C ASP A 135 5.48 -20.46 0.21
N ARG A 136 4.71 -21.52 -0.01
CA ARG A 136 3.91 -21.71 -1.22
C ARG A 136 2.47 -22.04 -0.85
N VAL A 137 1.53 -21.29 -1.43
CA VAL A 137 0.10 -21.57 -1.32
C VAL A 137 -0.48 -21.87 -2.68
N GLU A 138 -1.49 -22.73 -2.72
CA GLU A 138 -2.19 -23.06 -3.95
C GLU A 138 -3.26 -21.98 -4.27
N LEU A 139 -3.04 -21.20 -5.31
CA LEU A 139 -4.01 -20.28 -5.90
C LEU A 139 -4.39 -20.79 -7.28
N ALA A 140 -5.69 -20.89 -7.58
CA ALA A 140 -6.19 -21.44 -8.84
C ALA A 140 -5.48 -22.75 -9.25
N HIS A 141 -5.33 -23.67 -8.29
CA HIS A 141 -4.67 -24.97 -8.46
C HIS A 141 -3.18 -24.92 -8.88
N THR A 142 -2.52 -23.77 -8.67
CA THR A 142 -1.11 -23.59 -8.97
C THR A 142 -0.38 -23.04 -7.74
N PRO A 143 0.81 -23.56 -7.38
CA PRO A 143 1.58 -23.02 -6.28
C PRO A 143 2.12 -21.63 -6.61
N VAL A 144 1.93 -20.69 -5.70
CA VAL A 144 2.43 -19.31 -5.80
C VAL A 144 3.32 -19.00 -4.59
N ARG A 145 4.48 -18.38 -4.83
CA ARG A 145 5.38 -17.90 -3.77
C ARG A 145 4.75 -16.77 -2.95
N VAL A 146 4.77 -16.94 -1.64
CA VAL A 146 4.28 -15.99 -0.64
C VAL A 146 5.28 -15.89 0.50
N PRO A 147 5.27 -14.84 1.34
CA PRO A 147 6.09 -14.83 2.55
C PRO A 147 5.63 -15.93 3.52
N SER A 148 6.53 -16.40 4.39
CA SER A 148 6.14 -17.33 5.47
C SER A 148 5.06 -16.71 6.36
N PRO A 149 4.26 -17.53 7.08
CA PRO A 149 3.16 -17.02 7.90
C PRO A 149 3.57 -15.89 8.87
N ALA A 150 4.74 -15.98 9.50
CA ALA A 150 5.27 -14.93 10.39
C ALA A 150 5.53 -13.61 9.66
N HIS A 151 6.27 -13.65 8.55
CA HIS A 151 6.59 -12.45 7.75
C HIS A 151 5.34 -11.84 7.11
N HIS A 152 4.43 -12.70 6.62
CA HIS A 152 3.20 -12.23 6.02
C HIS A 152 2.28 -11.57 7.07
N ARG A 153 2.26 -12.06 8.32
CA ARG A 153 1.57 -11.42 9.43
C ARG A 153 2.12 -10.01 9.71
N VAL A 154 3.44 -9.81 9.67
CA VAL A 154 4.06 -8.48 9.77
C VAL A 154 3.50 -7.51 8.71
N LEU A 155 3.41 -7.94 7.44
CA LEU A 155 2.84 -7.11 6.36
C LEU A 155 1.35 -6.78 6.60
N LEU A 156 0.58 -7.73 7.12
CA LEU A 156 -0.83 -7.53 7.46
C LEU A 156 -1.01 -6.55 8.63
N LEU A 157 -0.19 -6.67 9.67
CA LEU A 157 -0.16 -5.74 10.81
C LEU A 157 0.24 -4.33 10.37
N LEU A 158 1.26 -4.21 9.52
CA LEU A 158 1.65 -2.93 8.92
C LEU A 158 0.48 -2.35 8.10
N THR A 159 -0.25 -3.16 7.32
CA THR A 159 -1.47 -2.68 6.62
C THR A 159 -2.49 -2.11 7.60
N ALA A 160 -2.73 -2.84 8.69
CA ALA A 160 -3.73 -2.49 9.68
C ALA A 160 -3.41 -1.19 10.43
N LEU A 161 -2.14 -0.99 10.79
CA LEU A 161 -1.67 0.19 11.51
C LEU A 161 -1.39 1.40 10.60
N ARG A 162 -1.33 1.21 9.28
CA ARG A 162 -0.99 2.27 8.33
C ARG A 162 -2.07 3.35 8.22
N GLU A 163 -3.33 2.98 8.37
CA GLU A 163 -4.51 3.86 8.21
C GLU A 163 -5.47 3.70 9.40
N PRO A 164 -5.06 4.07 10.64
CA PRO A 164 -5.79 3.78 11.87
C PRO A 164 -7.18 4.42 11.95
N TRP A 165 -7.45 5.48 11.17
CA TRP A 165 -8.73 6.18 11.15
C TRP A 165 -9.82 5.47 10.31
N GLN A 166 -9.48 4.45 9.51
CA GLN A 166 -10.45 3.81 8.62
C GLN A 166 -11.22 2.66 9.26
N HIS A 167 -10.82 2.17 10.44
CA HIS A 167 -11.43 1.05 11.19
C HIS A 167 -11.63 -0.28 10.42
N ARG A 168 -11.33 -0.31 9.12
CA ARG A 168 -11.51 -1.45 8.20
C ARG A 168 -10.64 -2.67 8.55
N HIS A 169 -9.69 -2.48 9.45
CA HIS A 169 -8.75 -3.52 9.90
C HIS A 169 -8.93 -3.89 11.37
N ASP A 170 -9.93 -3.35 12.06
CA ASP A 170 -10.16 -3.62 13.49
C ASP A 170 -10.42 -5.12 13.71
N THR A 171 -11.23 -5.76 12.85
CA THR A 171 -11.45 -7.22 12.92
C THR A 171 -10.16 -8.02 12.75
N LEU A 172 -9.27 -7.60 11.85
CA LEU A 172 -7.97 -8.26 11.68
C LEU A 172 -7.14 -8.10 12.96
N LEU A 173 -7.01 -6.88 13.47
CA LEU A 173 -6.25 -6.60 14.69
C LEU A 173 -6.78 -7.39 15.88
N THR A 174 -8.09 -7.34 16.14
CA THR A 174 -8.72 -8.11 17.21
C THR A 174 -8.51 -9.62 17.03
N SER A 175 -8.61 -10.14 15.80
CA SER A 175 -8.39 -11.58 15.55
C SER A 175 -6.95 -12.00 15.83
N VAL A 176 -5.97 -11.16 15.48
CA VAL A 176 -4.57 -11.42 15.79
C VAL A 176 -4.36 -11.31 17.29
N GLU A 177 -4.83 -10.24 17.95
CA GLU A 177 -4.71 -10.01 19.40
C GLU A 177 -5.27 -11.17 20.25
N LEU A 178 -6.43 -11.73 19.85
CA LEU A 178 -7.05 -12.86 20.54
C LEU A 178 -6.19 -14.13 20.44
N ARG A 179 -5.60 -14.42 19.26
CA ARG A 179 -4.68 -15.55 19.07
C ARG A 179 -3.33 -15.30 19.72
N TRP A 180 -2.91 -14.04 19.75
CA TRP A 180 -1.62 -13.59 20.23
C TRP A 180 -1.37 -14.05 21.66
N ARG A 181 -2.36 -13.94 22.56
CA ARG A 181 -2.21 -14.31 23.98
C ARG A 181 -1.85 -15.78 24.20
N SER A 182 -2.39 -16.70 23.40
CA SER A 182 -2.22 -18.15 23.60
C SER A 182 -1.11 -18.79 22.76
N GLN A 183 -0.62 -18.10 21.71
CA GLN A 183 0.32 -18.66 20.74
C GLN A 183 1.73 -18.09 20.87
N ARG A 184 2.48 -18.54 21.90
CA ARG A 184 3.82 -18.01 22.22
C ARG A 184 4.84 -18.10 21.08
N GLU A 185 4.84 -19.22 20.36
CA GLU A 185 5.74 -19.45 19.23
C GLU A 185 5.42 -18.48 18.07
N GLU A 186 4.14 -18.38 17.69
CA GLU A 186 3.66 -17.45 16.66
C GLU A 186 4.06 -16.00 16.97
N ARG A 187 3.98 -15.58 18.24
CA ARG A 187 4.44 -14.25 18.68
C ARG A 187 5.94 -14.06 18.46
N ARG A 188 6.75 -15.01 18.92
CA ARG A 188 8.22 -14.95 18.83
C ARG A 188 8.69 -14.92 17.38
N GLU A 189 8.12 -15.77 16.54
CA GLU A 189 8.42 -15.79 15.10
C GLU A 189 8.03 -14.49 14.41
N THR A 190 6.85 -13.94 14.75
CA THR A 190 6.39 -12.67 14.16
C THR A 190 7.23 -11.48 14.65
N PHE A 191 7.69 -11.49 15.92
CA PHE A 191 8.62 -10.49 16.44
C PHE A 191 9.97 -10.56 15.71
N ALA A 192 10.55 -11.76 15.58
CA ALA A 192 11.80 -11.98 14.87
C ALA A 192 11.69 -11.58 13.38
N ALA A 193 10.56 -11.90 12.73
CA ALA A 193 10.28 -11.45 11.37
C ALA A 193 10.19 -9.91 11.28
N ALA A 194 9.51 -9.26 12.23
CA ALA A 194 9.41 -7.81 12.27
C ALA A 194 10.78 -7.15 12.49
N GLU A 195 11.65 -7.77 13.30
CA GLU A 195 13.03 -7.32 13.50
C GLU A 195 13.84 -7.43 12.22
N ALA A 196 13.82 -8.60 11.58
CA ALA A 196 14.56 -8.87 10.34
C ALA A 196 14.13 -7.93 9.20
N MET A 197 12.83 -7.60 9.12
CA MET A 197 12.28 -6.66 8.14
C MET A 197 12.51 -5.18 8.50
N GLY A 198 13.06 -4.88 9.68
CA GLY A 198 13.19 -3.52 10.21
C GLY A 198 11.84 -2.82 10.45
N ALA A 199 10.81 -3.60 10.78
CA ALA A 199 9.44 -3.14 10.98
C ALA A 199 9.07 -2.91 12.46
N LEU A 200 9.92 -3.30 13.41
CA LEU A 200 9.65 -3.17 14.86
C LEU A 200 9.24 -1.75 15.28
N PRO A 201 9.93 -0.66 14.88
CA PRO A 201 9.53 0.68 15.31
C PRO A 201 8.15 1.11 14.80
N ALA A 202 7.75 0.63 13.61
CA ALA A 202 6.42 0.90 13.05
C ALA A 202 5.33 0.07 13.74
N LEU A 203 5.65 -1.16 14.17
CA LEU A 203 4.75 -2.08 14.84
C LEU A 203 4.72 -1.94 16.37
N ARG A 204 5.60 -1.11 16.96
CA ARG A 204 5.70 -0.87 18.40
C ARG A 204 4.32 -0.71 19.09
N PRO A 205 3.37 0.11 18.59
CA PRO A 205 2.06 0.26 19.26
C PRO A 205 1.25 -1.03 19.37
N PHE A 206 1.44 -1.98 18.46
CA PHE A 206 0.78 -3.29 18.51
C PHE A 206 1.47 -4.20 19.52
N PHE A 207 2.80 -4.31 19.45
CA PHE A 207 3.56 -5.18 20.37
C PHE A 207 3.48 -4.69 21.82
N GLU A 208 3.55 -3.38 22.09
CA GLU A 208 3.36 -2.83 23.45
C GLU A 208 1.97 -3.16 24.02
N ARG A 209 0.92 -3.01 23.21
CA ARG A 209 -0.47 -3.30 23.65
C ARG A 209 -0.71 -4.80 23.89
N THR A 210 0.06 -5.66 23.23
CA THR A 210 -0.13 -7.12 23.22
C THR A 210 0.98 -7.86 23.97
N GLN A 211 1.84 -7.12 24.68
CA GLN A 211 2.93 -7.66 25.48
C GLN A 211 2.37 -8.58 26.57
N PRO A 212 2.81 -9.85 26.65
CA PRO A 212 2.48 -10.73 27.77
C PRO A 212 3.12 -10.25 29.07
N ASP A 213 2.38 -10.34 30.19
CA ASP A 213 2.87 -9.93 31.52
C ASP A 213 4.08 -10.78 31.99
N ASP A 214 4.23 -11.99 31.46
CA ASP A 214 5.26 -12.97 31.82
C ASP A 214 6.53 -12.90 30.95
N GLU A 215 6.57 -12.01 29.96
CA GLU A 215 7.71 -11.83 29.05
C GLU A 215 8.39 -10.46 29.27
N PRO A 216 9.72 -10.39 29.22
CA PRO A 216 10.44 -9.12 29.41
C PRO A 216 10.04 -8.12 28.32
N THR A 217 9.76 -6.89 28.74
CA THR A 217 9.51 -5.79 27.81
C THR A 217 10.75 -5.55 26.94
N PRO A 218 10.62 -5.57 25.60
CA PRO A 218 11.73 -5.22 24.72
C PRO A 218 12.25 -3.80 24.98
N ASP A 219 13.56 -3.61 24.85
CA ASP A 219 14.14 -2.27 24.84
C ASP A 219 13.79 -1.57 23.53
N TRP A 220 12.66 -0.87 23.53
CA TRP A 220 12.14 -0.21 22.33
C TRP A 220 13.05 0.89 21.79
N ASP A 221 13.90 1.47 22.62
CA ASP A 221 14.83 2.52 22.20
C ASP A 221 15.99 1.94 21.38
N ALA A 222 16.33 0.67 21.59
CA ALA A 222 17.36 -0.04 20.83
C ALA A 222 16.98 -0.28 19.35
N TYR A 223 15.69 -0.34 19.02
CA TYR A 223 15.21 -0.57 17.65
C TYR A 223 15.06 0.72 16.83
N GLY A 224 15.28 1.89 17.44
CA GLY A 224 15.23 3.18 16.77
C GLY A 224 13.83 3.70 16.48
N THR A 225 13.72 4.63 15.53
CA THR A 225 12.47 5.31 15.21
C THR A 225 11.81 4.77 13.94
N PRO A 226 10.47 4.80 13.83
CA PRO A 226 9.78 4.42 12.60
C PRO A 226 10.28 5.24 11.40
N PRO A 227 10.31 4.65 10.19
CA PRO A 227 10.66 5.36 8.97
C PRO A 227 9.85 6.64 8.81
N ARG A 228 10.46 7.70 8.30
CA ARG A 228 9.81 9.00 8.12
C ARG A 228 8.50 8.86 7.34
N GLU A 229 8.52 8.05 6.28
CA GLU A 229 7.39 7.79 5.40
C GLU A 229 6.24 7.10 6.15
N TRP A 230 6.54 6.23 7.12
CA TRP A 230 5.53 5.64 7.99
C TRP A 230 4.78 6.71 8.79
N LEU A 231 5.52 7.61 9.45
CA LEU A 231 4.92 8.71 10.22
C LEU A 231 4.08 9.63 9.34
N LEU A 232 4.55 9.91 8.12
CA LEU A 232 3.82 10.71 7.16
C LEU A 232 2.49 10.08 6.76
N ILE A 233 2.49 8.77 6.51
CA ILE A 233 1.27 8.04 6.13
C ILE A 233 0.32 7.96 7.33
N THR A 234 0.80 7.51 8.50
CA THR A 234 -0.04 7.28 9.69
C THR A 234 -0.59 8.54 10.36
N HIS A 235 -0.03 9.72 10.05
CA HIS A 235 -0.50 11.01 10.58
C HIS A 235 -1.14 11.89 9.50
N THR A 236 -1.53 11.30 8.37
CA THR A 236 -2.23 12.00 7.30
C THR A 236 -3.54 11.30 6.95
N GLU A 237 -4.60 11.62 7.70
CA GLU A 237 -5.98 11.29 7.35
C GLU A 237 -6.43 12.08 6.11
N HIS A 238 -6.07 13.36 6.04
CA HIS A 238 -6.55 14.24 4.98
C HIS A 238 -5.58 14.28 3.80
N PRO A 239 -6.02 13.99 2.55
CA PRO A 239 -5.16 14.04 1.36
C PRO A 239 -4.46 15.39 1.14
N GLY A 240 -5.00 16.48 1.70
CA GLY A 240 -4.41 17.81 1.68
C GLY A 240 -3.13 17.94 2.52
N THR A 241 -2.96 17.14 3.57
CA THR A 241 -1.85 17.27 4.53
C THR A 241 -0.54 16.78 3.95
N LEU A 242 -0.53 15.67 3.21
CA LEU A 242 0.66 15.21 2.48
C LEU A 242 1.08 16.27 1.46
N ARG A 243 0.13 16.89 0.75
CA ARG A 243 0.44 17.98 -0.19
C ARG A 243 0.96 19.24 0.49
N LEU A 244 0.44 19.57 1.67
CA LEU A 244 0.96 20.69 2.46
C LEU A 244 2.39 20.40 2.94
N ALA A 245 2.65 19.18 3.44
CA ALA A 245 4.00 18.74 3.77
C ALA A 245 4.93 18.82 2.56
N GLN A 246 4.48 18.34 1.38
CA GLN A 246 5.23 18.49 0.12
C GLN A 246 5.57 19.94 -0.17
N LEU A 247 4.57 20.82 -0.06
CA LEU A 247 4.73 22.24 -0.41
C LEU A 247 5.70 22.93 0.54
N VAL A 248 5.66 22.64 1.82
CA VAL A 248 6.53 23.29 2.82
C VAL A 248 8.00 22.91 2.59
N HIS A 249 8.29 21.63 2.34
CA HIS A 249 9.66 21.13 2.17
C HIS A 249 10.22 21.29 0.75
N ALA A 250 9.37 21.61 -0.23
CA ALA A 250 9.81 21.82 -1.60
C ALA A 250 10.77 23.04 -1.70
N PRO A 251 11.89 22.94 -2.44
CA PRO A 251 12.62 24.11 -2.93
C PRO A 251 11.69 25.11 -3.62
N TRP A 252 12.00 26.41 -3.55
CA TRP A 252 11.12 27.45 -4.10
C TRP A 252 10.75 27.21 -5.58
N ARG A 253 11.68 26.68 -6.39
CA ARG A 253 11.45 26.32 -7.80
C ARG A 253 10.37 25.24 -7.95
N LEU A 254 10.37 24.27 -7.05
CA LEU A 254 9.35 23.22 -7.01
C LEU A 254 8.01 23.76 -6.50
N LYS A 255 7.99 24.72 -5.55
CA LYS A 255 6.75 25.39 -5.12
C LYS A 255 6.02 26.08 -6.28
N VAL A 256 6.76 26.74 -7.18
CA VAL A 256 6.18 27.35 -8.39
C VAL A 256 5.57 26.28 -9.29
N ARG A 257 6.28 25.18 -9.55
CA ARG A 257 5.77 24.05 -10.34
C ARG A 257 4.53 23.40 -9.70
N MET A 258 4.50 23.30 -8.37
CA MET A 258 3.36 22.79 -7.61
C MET A 258 2.12 23.68 -7.76
N ALA A 259 2.30 25.00 -7.67
CA ALA A 259 1.21 25.95 -7.86
C ALA A 259 0.66 25.88 -9.30
N LEU A 260 1.55 25.83 -10.30
CA LEU A 260 1.15 25.66 -11.70
C LEU A 260 0.42 24.33 -11.93
N ALA A 261 0.90 23.22 -11.37
CA ALA A 261 0.26 21.91 -11.48
C ALA A 261 -1.08 21.82 -10.73
N ALA A 262 -1.33 22.68 -9.73
CA ALA A 262 -2.61 22.77 -9.05
C ALA A 262 -3.67 23.49 -9.90
N VAL A 263 -3.26 24.51 -10.69
CA VAL A 263 -4.15 25.30 -11.55
C VAL A 263 -4.33 24.66 -12.93
N ALA A 264 -3.24 24.15 -13.51
CA ALA A 264 -3.18 23.49 -14.81
C ALA A 264 -2.62 22.07 -14.64
N PRO A 265 -3.45 21.12 -14.13
CA PRO A 265 -3.01 19.74 -13.97
C PRO A 265 -2.69 19.11 -15.32
N SER A 266 -1.74 18.17 -15.29
CA SER A 266 -1.41 17.35 -16.45
C SER A 266 -2.55 16.43 -16.87
N ALA A 267 -2.44 15.87 -18.09
CA ALA A 267 -3.33 14.82 -18.57
C ALA A 267 -3.40 13.66 -17.56
N ASP A 268 -2.26 13.13 -17.11
CA ASP A 268 -2.20 12.07 -16.09
C ASP A 268 -2.85 12.45 -14.77
N GLY A 269 -2.60 13.68 -14.29
CA GLY A 269 -3.18 14.16 -13.04
C GLY A 269 -4.69 14.38 -13.14
N LEU A 270 -5.19 14.76 -14.33
CA LEU A 270 -6.62 14.83 -14.64
C LEU A 270 -7.23 13.44 -14.70
N ALA A 271 -6.61 12.51 -15.44
CA ALA A 271 -7.02 11.11 -15.56
C ALA A 271 -7.09 10.43 -14.18
N TYR A 272 -6.11 10.67 -13.30
CA TYR A 272 -6.13 10.18 -11.92
C TYR A 272 -7.32 10.73 -11.11
N SER A 273 -7.56 12.04 -11.19
CA SER A 273 -8.57 12.72 -10.36
C SER A 273 -10.01 12.60 -10.89
N ALA A 274 -10.16 12.33 -12.18
CA ALA A 274 -11.43 12.22 -12.88
C ALA A 274 -11.34 11.09 -13.92
N PRO A 275 -11.24 9.83 -13.47
CA PRO A 275 -11.03 8.67 -14.34
C PRO A 275 -12.29 8.28 -15.15
N SER A 276 -13.33 9.11 -15.14
CA SER A 276 -14.54 8.99 -15.99
C SER A 276 -14.51 9.98 -17.16
N LEU A 277 -13.51 10.87 -17.24
CA LEU A 277 -13.31 11.71 -18.42
C LEU A 277 -12.87 10.81 -19.57
N SER A 278 -13.64 10.80 -20.65
CA SER A 278 -13.24 10.13 -21.89
C SER A 278 -12.06 10.87 -22.54
N ALA A 279 -11.35 10.18 -23.42
CA ALA A 279 -10.32 10.83 -24.27
C ALA A 279 -10.91 11.96 -25.15
N GLU A 280 -12.22 11.92 -25.39
CA GLU A 280 -12.98 12.88 -26.20
C GLU A 280 -13.66 13.99 -25.36
N ALA A 281 -13.30 14.12 -24.07
CA ALA A 281 -13.95 15.07 -23.17
C ALA A 281 -13.87 16.51 -23.68
N SER A 282 -15.00 17.22 -23.63
CA SER A 282 -15.10 18.60 -24.08
C SER A 282 -14.28 19.58 -23.22
N PRO A 283 -13.89 20.75 -23.75
CA PRO A 283 -13.19 21.78 -22.96
C PRO A 283 -13.96 22.27 -21.72
N ALA A 284 -15.29 22.13 -21.71
CA ALA A 284 -16.12 22.46 -20.55
C ALA A 284 -16.02 21.40 -19.44
N GLU A 285 -16.00 20.12 -19.80
CA GLU A 285 -15.85 18.99 -18.85
C GLU A 285 -14.47 19.00 -18.20
N ILE A 286 -13.42 19.27 -18.99
CA ILE A 286 -12.06 19.42 -18.47
C ILE A 286 -11.98 20.57 -17.47
N ARG A 287 -12.58 21.73 -17.78
CA ARG A 287 -12.63 22.89 -16.85
C ARG A 287 -13.39 22.56 -15.58
N ARG A 288 -14.54 21.88 -15.68
CA ARG A 288 -15.32 21.45 -14.52
C ARG A 288 -14.54 20.47 -13.64
N ALA A 289 -13.84 19.52 -14.23
CA ALA A 289 -12.98 18.58 -13.51
C ALA A 289 -11.84 19.31 -12.76
N ARG A 290 -11.21 20.32 -13.40
CA ARG A 290 -10.19 21.16 -12.74
C ARG A 290 -10.76 21.92 -11.55
N LEU A 291 -11.92 22.57 -11.69
CA LEU A 291 -12.58 23.31 -10.61
C LEU A 291 -13.00 22.39 -9.46
N ASN A 292 -13.59 21.24 -9.76
CA ASN A 292 -13.96 20.25 -8.75
C ASN A 292 -12.74 19.71 -8.00
N ARG A 293 -11.63 19.47 -8.71
CA ARG A 293 -10.36 19.07 -8.11
C ARG A 293 -9.83 20.14 -7.15
N LEU A 294 -9.89 21.42 -7.53
CA LEU A 294 -9.45 22.52 -6.67
C LEU A 294 -10.36 22.67 -5.43
N LYS A 295 -11.68 22.61 -5.63
CA LYS A 295 -12.68 22.69 -4.55
C LYS A 295 -12.53 21.54 -3.54
N LYS A 296 -12.36 20.30 -4.00
CA LYS A 296 -12.13 19.12 -3.14
C LYS A 296 -10.82 19.21 -2.36
N LYS A 297 -9.81 19.89 -2.91
CA LYS A 297 -8.52 20.10 -2.23
C LYS A 297 -8.54 21.24 -1.22
N LEU A 298 -9.42 22.21 -1.38
CA LEU A 298 -9.55 23.38 -0.51
C LEU A 298 -10.71 23.26 0.49
N SER A 299 -11.41 22.12 0.54
CA SER A 299 -12.63 22.00 1.35
C SER A 299 -12.40 21.88 2.86
N GLN A 300 -11.17 21.65 3.33
CA GLN A 300 -10.87 21.44 4.77
C GLN A 300 -9.54 22.07 5.25
N PRO A 301 -9.28 23.37 5.02
CA PRO A 301 -7.97 23.97 5.26
C PRO A 301 -7.58 23.99 6.76
N ARG A 302 -8.56 24.15 7.66
CA ARG A 302 -8.31 24.14 9.11
C ARG A 302 -7.87 22.76 9.60
N ALA A 303 -8.55 21.71 9.16
CA ALA A 303 -8.22 20.32 9.53
C ALA A 303 -6.85 19.92 8.98
N THR A 304 -6.59 20.21 7.69
CA THR A 304 -5.28 20.00 7.06
C THR A 304 -4.14 20.70 7.80
N PHE A 305 -4.32 21.96 8.22
CA PHE A 305 -3.26 22.69 8.93
C PHE A 305 -3.05 22.18 10.36
N ALA A 306 -4.12 21.85 11.08
CA ALA A 306 -4.05 21.27 12.42
C ALA A 306 -3.34 19.90 12.39
N GLU A 307 -3.67 19.07 11.41
CA GLU A 307 -3.04 17.78 11.17
C GLU A 307 -1.56 17.94 10.82
N TYR A 308 -1.21 18.84 9.89
CA TYR A 308 0.18 19.15 9.56
C TYR A 308 0.99 19.62 10.77
N ARG A 309 0.42 20.42 11.68
CA ARG A 309 1.08 20.81 12.93
C ARG A 309 1.32 19.63 13.86
N ARG A 310 0.41 18.64 13.90
CA ARG A 310 0.59 17.40 14.67
C ARG A 310 1.70 16.56 14.05
N LEU A 311 1.64 16.31 12.75
CA LEU A 311 2.68 15.61 11.99
C LEU A 311 4.06 16.24 12.19
N ARG A 312 4.19 17.58 12.14
CA ARG A 312 5.45 18.28 12.38
C ARG A 312 5.98 18.12 13.81
N ARG A 313 5.10 17.99 14.81
CA ARG A 313 5.53 17.67 16.18
C ARG A 313 6.06 16.24 16.25
N GLU A 314 5.35 15.31 15.62
CA GLU A 314 5.74 13.89 15.59
C GLU A 314 7.04 13.62 14.84
N LEU A 315 7.24 14.27 13.68
CA LEU A 315 8.51 14.17 12.98
C LEU A 315 9.67 14.66 13.85
N ARG A 316 9.47 15.74 14.62
CA ARG A 316 10.50 16.31 15.49
C ARG A 316 10.77 15.47 16.74
N SER A 317 9.76 14.86 17.36
CA SER A 317 9.97 13.93 18.49
C SER A 317 10.82 12.72 18.07
N HIS A 318 10.73 12.31 16.80
CA HIS A 318 11.50 11.21 16.23
C HIS A 318 12.81 11.64 15.54
N GLY A 319 13.27 12.88 15.75
CA GLY A 319 14.55 13.37 15.24
C GLY A 319 14.57 13.74 13.74
N TYR A 320 13.43 13.66 13.05
CA TYR A 320 13.34 14.10 11.66
C TYR A 320 13.29 15.62 11.56
N ARG A 321 14.10 16.18 10.66
CA ARG A 321 13.98 17.59 10.29
C ARG A 321 12.61 17.81 9.64
N SER A 322 11.91 18.84 10.12
CA SER A 322 10.75 19.41 9.42
C SER A 322 11.27 20.22 8.25
#